data_AF-A0A0K8MXT6-F1
#
_entry.id   AF-A0A0K8MXT6-F1
#
_cell.length_a   1.000
_cell.length_b   1.000
_cell.length_c   1.000
_cell.angle_alpha   90.00
_cell.angle_beta   90.00
_cell.angle_gamma   90.00
#
_symmetry.space_group_name_H-M   'P 1'
#
loop_
_entity.id
_entity.type
_entity.pdbx_description
1 polymer ?
#
loop_
_entity_poly.entity_id
_entity_poly.type
_entity_poly.pdbx_seq_one_letter_code
_entity_poly.pdbx_strand_id
1 'polypeptide(L)'
;MKSWPIFFVELAVTAAIVYIGVSQKSILFIGGERSAVIVLGIVGMLFCLISVGKFIAVPAHPGSILGYLFGSLAMLIFLVQVFHWDLPLITAPRIALYALAFCLLAMGLIARLASPVIK
;
A
#
# COMPACT_ATOMS: atom_id res chain seq x y z
N MET A 1 19.06 -10.45 3.27
CA MET A 1 18.55 -10.76 4.63
C MET A 1 17.03 -10.85 4.58
N LYS A 2 16.43 -11.93 5.11
CA LYS A 2 14.98 -12.20 5.04
C LYS A 2 14.26 -11.32 6.07
N SER A 3 14.02 -10.05 5.72
CA SER A 3 13.40 -9.04 6.59
C SER A 3 11.89 -9.22 6.75
N TRP A 4 11.50 -10.37 7.33
CA TRP A 4 10.16 -10.60 7.88
C TRP A 4 9.74 -9.60 8.96
N PRO A 5 10.60 -9.09 9.86
CA PRO A 5 10.17 -8.08 10.83
C PRO A 5 9.58 -6.82 10.17
N ILE A 6 10.12 -6.39 9.02
CA ILE A 6 9.59 -5.24 8.29
C ILE A 6 8.16 -5.51 7.79
N PHE A 7 7.81 -6.77 7.50
CA PHE A 7 6.46 -7.12 7.03
C PHE A 7 5.44 -7.02 8.14
N PHE A 8 5.80 -7.51 9.32
CA PHE A 8 4.91 -7.45 10.47
C PHE A 8 4.67 -6.01 10.89
N VAL A 9 5.69 -5.14 10.81
CA VAL A 9 5.53 -3.70 11.04
C VAL A 9 4.62 -3.08 9.98
N GLU A 10 4.88 -3.34 8.70
CA GLU A 10 4.04 -2.87 7.59
C GLU A 10 2.58 -3.31 7.74
N LEU A 11 2.35 -4.58 8.09
CA LEU A 11 1.03 -5.15 8.32
C LEU A 11 0.34 -4.53 9.54
N ALA A 12 1.05 -4.38 10.66
CA ALA A 12 0.52 -3.77 11.87
C ALA A 12 0.14 -2.29 11.64
N VAL A 13 1.00 -1.54 10.95
CA VAL A 13 0.76 -0.12 10.64
C VAL A 13 -0.41 0.03 9.66
N THR A 14 -0.45 -0.78 8.60
CA THR A 14 -1.55 -0.78 7.62
C THR A 14 -2.88 -1.12 8.30
N ALA A 15 -2.91 -2.16 9.13
CA ALA A 15 -4.11 -2.56 9.87
C ALA A 15 -4.57 -1.50 10.86
N ALA A 16 -3.64 -0.84 11.58
CA ALA A 16 -3.95 0.24 12.50
C ALA A 16 -4.57 1.44 11.77
N ILE A 17 -4.00 1.86 10.64
CA ILE A 17 -4.53 2.99 9.87
C ILE A 17 -5.90 2.67 9.25
N VAL A 18 -6.10 1.44 8.75
CA VAL A 18 -7.40 0.97 8.27
C VAL A 18 -8.44 0.99 9.39
N TYR A 19 -8.09 0.45 10.56
CA TYR A 19 -9.00 0.40 11.70
C TYR A 19 -9.41 1.80 12.18
N ILE A 20 -8.46 2.75 12.23
CA ILE A 20 -8.72 4.15 12.58
C ILE A 20 -9.60 4.82 11.52
N GLY A 21 -9.28 4.64 10.23
CA GLY A 21 -10.05 5.22 9.12
C GLY A 21 -11.50 4.74 9.06
N VAL A 22 -11.73 3.45 9.33
CA VAL A 22 -13.08 2.84 9.34
C VAL A 22 -13.86 3.21 10.61
N SER A 23 -13.18 3.33 11.76
CA SER A 23 -13.83 3.67 13.02
C SER A 23 -14.37 5.10 13.09
N GLN A 24 -14.06 5.97 12.11
CA GLN A 24 -14.46 7.39 12.09
C GLN A 24 -14.11 8.17 13.38
N LYS A 25 -13.26 7.61 14.23
CA LYS A 25 -12.78 8.24 15.45
C LYS A 25 -11.64 9.16 15.08
N SER A 26 -11.88 10.46 15.16
CA SER A 26 -10.92 11.53 14.93
C SER A 26 -9.85 11.54 16.03
N ILE A 27 -8.90 10.62 15.93
CA ILE A 27 -7.70 10.56 16.78
C ILE A 27 -6.52 10.75 15.83
N LEU A 28 -5.68 11.77 16.08
CA LEU A 28 -4.48 12.14 15.29
C LEU A 28 -4.72 12.69 13.87
N PHE A 29 -5.37 13.85 13.72
CA PHE A 29 -5.49 14.57 12.42
C PHE A 29 -6.24 13.84 11.29
N ILE A 30 -6.65 12.59 11.50
CA ILE A 30 -7.49 11.79 10.60
C ILE A 30 -8.96 12.15 10.88
N GLY A 31 -9.39 13.29 10.34
CA GLY A 31 -10.78 13.77 10.49
C GLY A 31 -11.80 13.11 9.57
N GLY A 32 -11.40 12.18 8.68
CA GLY A 32 -12.31 11.52 7.75
C GLY A 32 -11.69 10.32 7.04
N GLU A 33 -12.54 9.52 6.38
CA GLU A 33 -12.09 8.31 5.65
C GLU A 33 -10.99 8.64 4.62
N ARG A 34 -11.06 9.83 4.00
CA ARG A 34 -10.07 10.31 3.02
C ARG A 34 -8.70 10.60 3.59
N SER A 35 -8.61 11.29 4.73
CA SER A 35 -7.31 11.60 5.33
C SER A 35 -6.62 10.31 5.76
N ALA A 36 -7.36 9.29 6.19
CA ALA A 36 -6.82 7.97 6.47
C ALA A 36 -6.23 7.31 5.20
N VAL A 37 -6.89 7.41 4.05
CA VAL A 37 -6.34 6.89 2.78
C VAL A 37 -5.07 7.63 2.37
N ILE A 38 -5.03 8.96 2.52
CA ILE A 38 -3.85 9.76 2.17
C ILE A 38 -2.67 9.41 3.08
N VAL A 39 -2.90 9.34 4.39
CA VAL A 39 -1.87 8.94 5.36
C VAL A 39 -1.37 7.52 5.05
N LEU A 40 -2.28 6.59 4.77
CA LEU A 40 -1.93 5.24 4.38
C LEU A 40 -1.11 5.20 3.08
N GLY A 41 -1.45 6.02 2.09
CA GLY A 41 -0.71 6.16 0.85
C GLY A 41 0.70 6.70 1.05
N ILE A 42 0.87 7.71 1.91
CA ILE A 42 2.20 8.26 2.24
C ILE A 42 3.07 7.22 2.96
N VAL A 43 2.50 6.56 3.97
CA VAL A 43 3.19 5.48 4.69
C VAL A 43 3.52 4.31 3.76
N GLY A 44 2.60 3.96 2.88
CA GLY A 44 2.78 2.95 1.84
C GLY A 44 3.92 3.28 0.89
N MET A 45 4.04 4.54 0.45
CA MET A 45 5.15 5.00 -0.37
C MET A 45 6.51 4.83 0.32
N LEU A 46 6.59 5.12 1.62
CA LEU A 46 7.82 4.93 2.41
C LEU A 46 8.21 3.44 2.47
N PHE A 47 7.25 2.54 2.70
CA PHE A 47 7.50 1.10 2.66
C PHE A 47 7.85 0.59 1.25
N CYS A 48 7.24 1.17 0.21
CA CYS A 48 7.58 0.88 -1.18
C CYS A 48 9.04 1.22 -1.48
N LEU A 49 9.59 2.36 -1.05
CA LEU A 49 11.02 2.69 -1.28
C LEU A 49 11.98 1.61 -0.76
N ILE A 50 11.63 0.98 0.36
CA ILE A 50 12.42 -0.11 0.95
C ILE A 50 12.29 -1.41 0.13
N SER A 51 11.13 -1.65 -0.51
CA SER A 51 10.85 -2.88 -1.26
C SER A 51 11.17 -2.79 -2.76
N VAL A 52 11.13 -1.59 -3.36
CA VAL A 52 11.32 -1.35 -4.81
C VAL A 52 12.69 -1.81 -5.31
N GLY A 53 13.73 -1.68 -4.48
CA GLY A 53 15.08 -2.16 -4.83
C GLY A 53 15.14 -3.65 -5.16
N LYS A 54 14.19 -4.46 -4.66
CA LYS A 54 14.11 -5.90 -4.98
C LYS A 54 13.50 -6.20 -6.35
N PHE A 55 12.58 -5.36 -6.81
CA PHE A 55 11.91 -5.55 -8.09
C PHE A 55 12.81 -5.11 -9.26
N ILE A 56 13.62 -4.08 -9.05
CA ILE A 56 14.61 -3.61 -10.04
C ILE A 56 15.76 -4.61 -10.24
N ALA A 57 16.11 -5.37 -9.20
CA ALA A 57 17.19 -6.36 -9.28
C ALA A 57 16.88 -7.51 -10.26
N VAL A 58 15.60 -7.88 -10.44
CA VAL A 58 15.18 -8.87 -11.46
C VAL A 58 13.90 -8.39 -12.15
N PRO A 59 14.01 -7.56 -13.20
CA PRO A 59 12.88 -6.84 -13.78
C PRO A 59 11.92 -7.74 -14.56
N ALA A 60 12.39 -8.87 -15.11
CA ALA A 60 11.59 -9.78 -15.93
C ALA A 60 10.92 -10.94 -15.14
N HIS A 61 11.06 -10.97 -13.81
CA HIS A 61 10.43 -12.01 -13.01
C HIS A 61 8.91 -11.75 -12.85
N PRO A 62 8.04 -12.76 -12.91
CA PRO A 62 6.59 -12.59 -12.75
C PRO A 62 6.20 -11.83 -11.48
N GLY A 63 6.94 -12.03 -10.39
CA GLY A 63 6.76 -11.28 -9.15
C GLY A 63 7.05 -9.78 -9.27
N SER A 64 8.00 -9.37 -10.11
CA SER A 64 8.29 -7.95 -10.35
C SER A 64 7.20 -7.30 -11.19
N ILE A 65 6.67 -8.00 -12.20
CA ILE A 65 5.54 -7.54 -13.01
C ILE A 65 4.31 -7.31 -12.14
N LEU A 66 3.97 -8.27 -11.28
CA LEU A 66 2.87 -8.12 -10.32
C LEU A 66 3.13 -6.98 -9.33
N GLY A 67 4.36 -6.84 -8.84
CA GLY A 67 4.76 -5.72 -7.99
C GLY A 67 4.51 -4.36 -8.65
N TYR A 68 4.90 -4.20 -9.93
CA TYR A 68 4.64 -2.97 -10.67
C TYR A 68 3.15 -2.73 -10.92
N LEU A 69 2.38 -3.79 -11.21
CA LEU A 69 0.95 -3.67 -11.43
C LEU A 69 0.24 -3.17 -10.16
N PHE A 70 0.45 -3.83 -9.02
CA PHE A 70 -0.13 -3.39 -7.74
C PHE A 70 0.41 -2.03 -7.32
N GLY A 71 1.67 -1.70 -7.63
CA GLY A 71 2.28 -0.40 -7.34
C GLY A 71 1.63 0.74 -8.10
N SER A 72 1.45 0.56 -9.40
CA SER A 72 0.74 1.52 -10.25
C SER A 72 -0.72 1.71 -9.80
N LEU A 73 -1.38 0.63 -9.37
CA LEU A 73 -2.76 0.64 -8.93
C LEU A 73 -2.92 1.35 -7.57
N ALA A 74 -2.00 1.10 -6.63
CA ALA A 74 -1.94 1.83 -5.36
C ALA A 74 -1.67 3.33 -5.56
N MET A 75 -0.77 3.68 -6.48
CA MET A 75 -0.51 5.06 -6.88
C MET A 75 -1.74 5.72 -7.46
N LEU A 76 -2.45 5.03 -8.35
CA LEU A 76 -3.68 5.54 -8.95
C LEU A 76 -4.76 5.79 -7.88
N ILE A 77 -4.98 4.84 -6.97
CA ILE A 77 -5.92 5.01 -5.84
C ILE A 77 -5.53 6.22 -4.99
N PHE A 78 -4.24 6.38 -4.66
CA PHE A 78 -3.75 7.52 -3.91
C PHE A 78 -4.00 8.84 -4.64
N LEU A 79 -3.69 8.91 -5.93
CA LEU A 79 -3.88 10.11 -6.76
C LEU A 79 -5.35 10.50 -6.86
N VAL A 80 -6.23 9.52 -7.06
CA VAL A 80 -7.69 9.71 -7.11
C VAL A 80 -8.20 10.31 -5.81
N GLN A 81 -7.68 9.87 -4.66
CA GLN A 81 -8.09 10.41 -3.37
C GLN A 81 -7.51 11.79 -3.07
N VAL A 82 -6.27 12.07 -3.51
CA VAL A 82 -5.64 13.40 -3.37
C VAL A 82 -6.34 14.44 -4.23
N PHE A 83 -6.63 14.12 -5.50
CA PHE A 83 -7.23 15.07 -6.46
C PHE A 83 -8.76 15.06 -6.49
N HIS A 84 -9.40 14.14 -5.76
CA HIS A 84 -10.86 14.01 -5.75
C HIS A 84 -11.46 13.71 -7.12
N TRP A 85 -10.86 12.75 -7.82
CA TRP A 85 -11.36 12.35 -9.13
C TRP A 85 -12.61 11.46 -8.98
N ASP A 86 -13.69 11.80 -9.69
CA ASP A 86 -14.92 11.00 -9.76
C ASP A 86 -14.74 9.72 -10.60
N LEU A 87 -14.12 8.70 -10.00
CA LEU A 87 -13.97 7.37 -10.59
C LEU A 87 -14.95 6.37 -9.94
N PRO A 88 -15.89 5.78 -10.70
CA PRO A 88 -17.05 5.05 -10.17
C PRO A 88 -16.73 3.87 -9.23
N LEU A 89 -15.50 3.33 -9.24
CA LEU A 89 -15.08 2.27 -8.30
C LEU A 89 -14.35 2.78 -7.04
N ILE A 90 -13.78 3.98 -7.06
CA ILE A 90 -12.80 4.45 -6.05
C ILE A 90 -13.27 5.75 -5.37
N THR A 91 -14.41 6.34 -5.81
CA THR A 91 -14.97 7.55 -5.19
C THR A 91 -15.29 7.34 -3.70
N ALA A 92 -15.74 6.14 -3.30
CA ALA A 92 -15.99 5.83 -1.91
C ALA A 92 -14.66 5.66 -1.13
N PRO A 93 -14.34 6.56 -0.19
CA PRO A 93 -13.03 6.57 0.46
C PRO A 93 -12.79 5.32 1.31
N ARG A 94 -13.84 4.70 1.86
CA ARG A 94 -13.76 3.39 2.50
C ARG A 94 -13.26 2.28 1.57
N ILE A 95 -13.78 2.20 0.34
CA ILE A 95 -13.37 1.19 -0.65
C ILE A 95 -11.92 1.45 -1.08
N ALA A 96 -11.56 2.71 -1.30
CA ALA A 96 -10.20 3.11 -1.63
C ALA A 96 -9.20 2.73 -0.53
N LEU A 97 -9.58 2.86 0.75
CA LEU A 97 -8.75 2.51 1.89
C LEU A 97 -8.44 1.02 1.92
N TYR A 98 -9.47 0.17 1.79
CA TYR A 98 -9.28 -1.27 1.72
C TYR A 98 -8.48 -1.70 0.49
N ALA A 99 -8.75 -1.09 -0.68
CA ALA A 99 -8.04 -1.39 -1.90
C ALA A 99 -6.55 -1.03 -1.80
N LEU A 100 -6.23 0.14 -1.24
CA LEU A 100 -4.85 0.58 -1.04
C LEU A 100 -4.12 -0.28 -0.01
N ALA A 101 -4.76 -0.61 1.11
CA ALA A 101 -4.23 -1.55 2.09
C ALA A 101 -3.93 -2.93 1.47
N PHE A 102 -4.86 -3.46 0.68
CA PHE A 102 -4.69 -4.73 -0.03
C PHE A 102 -3.51 -4.67 -0.99
N CYS A 103 -3.38 -3.61 -1.78
CA CYS A 103 -2.26 -3.45 -2.72
C CYS A 103 -0.91 -3.40 -2.00
N LEU A 104 -0.81 -2.69 -0.88
CA LEU A 104 0.42 -2.62 -0.07
C LEU A 104 0.81 -3.99 0.48
N LEU A 105 -0.14 -4.71 1.10
CA LEU A 105 0.12 -6.03 1.64
C LEU A 105 0.46 -7.06 0.56
N ALA A 106 -0.25 -7.04 -0.56
CA ALA A 106 0.02 -7.91 -1.71
C ALA A 106 1.44 -7.68 -2.26
N MET A 107 1.83 -6.42 -2.48
CA MET A 107 3.18 -6.09 -2.91
C MET A 107 4.25 -6.48 -1.89
N GLY A 108 4.03 -6.18 -0.61
CA GLY A 108 4.94 -6.54 0.47
C GLY A 108 5.15 -8.06 0.58
N LEU A 109 4.11 -8.85 0.29
CA LEU A 109 4.18 -10.31 0.23
C LEU A 109 4.96 -10.77 -1.01
N ILE A 110 4.63 -10.24 -2.20
CA ILE A 110 5.29 -10.58 -3.46
C ILE A 110 6.79 -10.24 -3.41
N ALA A 111 7.17 -9.08 -2.87
CA ALA A 111 8.56 -8.67 -2.69
C ALA A 111 9.37 -9.64 -1.81
N ARG A 112 8.71 -10.33 -0.87
CA ARG A 112 9.35 -11.30 0.03
C ARG A 112 9.33 -12.72 -0.53
N LEU A 113 8.31 -13.10 -1.28
CA LEU A 113 8.24 -14.37 -2.02
C LEU A 113 9.16 -14.40 -3.25
N ALA A 114 9.46 -13.25 -3.86
CA ALA A 114 10.46 -13.11 -4.92
C ALA A 114 11.90 -13.07 -4.39
N SER A 115 12.09 -12.67 -3.12
CA SER A 115 13.40 -12.55 -2.47
C SER A 115 14.26 -13.84 -2.36
N PRO A 116 13.74 -15.08 -2.24
CA PRO A 116 14.59 -16.28 -2.21
C PRO A 116 15.17 -16.67 -3.58
N VAL A 117 14.68 -16.10 -4.69
CA VAL A 117 15.16 -16.40 -6.05
C VAL A 117 16.30 -15.48 -6.49
N ILE A 118 16.44 -14.33 -5.82
CA ILE A 118 17.48 -13.32 -6.07
C ILE A 118 18.52 -13.44 -4.94
N LYS A 119 19.44 -14.39 -5.07
CA LYS A 119 20.59 -14.54 -4.16
C LYS A 119 21.83 -13.97 -4.82
#